data_AF-A0AA42VK50-F1
#
_entry.id   AF-A0AA42VK50-F1
#
_cell.length_a   1.000
_cell.length_b   1.000
_cell.length_c   1.000
_cell.angle_alpha   90.00
_cell.angle_beta   90.00
_cell.angle_gamma   90.00
#
_symmetry.space_group_name_H-M   'P 1'
#
loop_
_entity.id
_entity.type
_entity.pdbx_description
1 polymer ?
#
loop_
_entity_poly.entity_id
_entity_poly.type
_entity_poly.pdbx_seq_one_letter_code
_entity_poly.pdbx_strand_id
1 'polypeptide(L)'
;MLGLLVCEATDVENSASVRRERVGKAHLDLFNELQAEDRRVAEVFAAAHASLAARDLADQIAADDRLRAALAACAPTDTDHNREAVDGLCVEENDDAR
;
A
#
# COMPACT_ATOMS: atom_id res chain seq x y z
N MET A 1 10.65 18.17 -46.36
CA MET A 1 9.98 16.97 -45.81
C MET A 1 10.81 16.21 -44.78
N LEU A 2 12.14 16.10 -44.91
CA LEU A 2 12.96 15.36 -43.94
C LEU A 2 12.98 15.96 -42.51
N GLY A 3 12.91 17.29 -42.37
CA GLY A 3 12.94 17.95 -41.05
C GLY A 3 11.71 17.70 -40.16
N LEU A 4 10.51 17.58 -40.74
CA LEU A 4 9.29 17.29 -39.98
C LEU A 4 9.29 15.84 -39.44
N LEU A 5 9.77 14.90 -40.24
CA LEU A 5 9.85 13.49 -39.87
C LEU A 5 10.84 13.24 -38.71
N VAL A 6 11.92 14.02 -38.63
CA VAL A 6 12.89 13.96 -37.54
C VAL A 6 12.32 14.56 -36.24
N CYS A 7 11.62 15.69 -36.32
CA CYS A 7 10.97 16.28 -35.14
C CYS A 7 9.93 15.35 -34.53
N GLU A 8 9.07 14.75 -35.37
CA GLU A 8 8.04 13.80 -34.91
C GLU A 8 8.65 12.56 -34.24
N ALA A 9 9.75 12.02 -34.79
CA ALA A 9 10.45 10.90 -34.19
C ALA A 9 11.04 11.24 -32.80
N THR A 10 11.63 12.43 -32.64
CA THR A 10 12.18 12.88 -31.36
C THR A 10 11.11 13.19 -30.31
N ASP A 11 9.95 13.71 -30.70
CA ASP A 11 8.84 13.97 -29.78
C ASP A 11 8.23 12.67 -29.25
N VAL A 12 8.08 11.65 -30.12
CA VAL A 12 7.62 10.32 -29.70
C VAL A 12 8.63 9.67 -28.75
N GLU A 13 9.92 9.76 -29.03
CA GLU A 13 10.97 9.20 -28.17
C GLU A 13 11.04 9.89 -26.80
N ASN A 14 10.90 11.23 -26.77
CA ASN A 14 10.76 12.00 -25.54
C ASN A 14 9.49 11.63 -24.75
N SER A 15 8.36 11.42 -25.42
CA SER A 15 7.13 10.96 -24.75
C SER A 15 7.31 9.56 -24.14
N ALA A 16 8.09 8.70 -24.78
CA ALA A 16 8.37 7.35 -24.32
C ALA A 16 9.39 7.34 -23.18
N SER A 17 10.39 8.24 -23.17
CA SER A 17 11.32 8.38 -22.05
C SER A 17 10.61 8.87 -20.79
N VAL A 18 9.75 9.89 -20.91
CA VAL A 18 8.96 10.40 -19.78
C VAL A 18 8.00 9.33 -19.23
N ARG A 19 7.35 8.54 -20.09
CA ARG A 19 6.50 7.42 -19.64
C ARG A 19 7.32 6.36 -18.89
N ARG A 20 8.50 6.00 -19.39
CA ARG A 20 9.40 5.05 -18.73
C ARG A 20 9.87 5.56 -17.37
N GLU A 21 10.21 6.84 -17.27
CA GLU A 21 10.59 7.47 -16.00
C GLU A 21 9.45 7.42 -14.98
N ARG A 22 8.22 7.78 -15.38
CA ARG A 22 7.05 7.70 -14.48
C ARG A 22 6.77 6.26 -14.01
N VAL A 23 6.84 5.29 -14.92
CA VAL A 23 6.67 3.88 -14.56
C VAL A 23 7.79 3.42 -13.62
N GLY A 24 9.03 3.82 -13.88
CA GLY A 24 10.17 3.51 -13.02
C GLY A 24 10.00 4.08 -11.62
N LYS A 25 9.54 5.33 -11.51
CA LYS A 25 9.22 5.97 -10.23
C LYS A 25 8.09 5.25 -9.51
N ALA A 26 6.95 5.00 -10.18
CA ALA A 26 5.81 4.31 -9.58
C ALA A 26 6.18 2.90 -9.10
N HIS A 27 7.02 2.19 -9.85
CA HIS A 27 7.51 0.87 -9.45
C HIS A 27 8.43 0.94 -8.23
N LEU A 28 9.29 1.95 -8.15
CA LEU A 28 10.15 2.16 -6.97
C LEU A 28 9.32 2.53 -5.73
N ASP A 29 8.32 3.40 -5.90
CA ASP A 29 7.41 3.82 -4.84
C ASP A 29 6.64 2.60 -4.28
N LEU A 30 6.06 1.78 -5.17
CA LEU A 30 5.38 0.53 -4.80
C LEU A 30 6.32 -0.45 -4.08
N PHE A 31 7.56 -0.60 -4.55
CA PHE A 31 8.53 -1.49 -3.93
C PHE A 31 8.94 -1.02 -2.53
N ASN A 32 9.08 0.30 -2.33
CA ASN A 32 9.35 0.89 -1.03
C ASN A 32 8.19 0.69 -0.06
N GLU A 33 6.95 0.84 -0.55
CA GLU A 33 5.73 0.58 0.22
C GLU A 33 5.65 -0.90 0.64
N LEU A 34 5.89 -1.83 -0.29
CA LEU A 34 5.91 -3.26 0.02
C LEU A 34 6.99 -3.61 1.06
N GLN A 35 8.18 -3.02 0.97
CA GLN A 35 9.20 -3.20 2.00
C GLN A 35 8.78 -2.63 3.37
N ALA A 36 8.06 -1.52 3.38
CA ALA A 36 7.58 -0.93 4.62
C ALA A 36 6.53 -1.85 5.28
N GLU A 37 5.61 -2.40 4.48
CA GLU A 37 4.63 -3.38 4.95
C GLU A 37 5.28 -4.67 5.46
N ASP A 38 6.25 -5.22 4.73
CA ASP A 38 6.99 -6.41 5.16
C ASP A 38 7.68 -6.20 6.52
N ARG A 39 8.29 -5.03 6.74
CA ARG A 39 8.88 -4.65 8.04
C ARG A 39 7.83 -4.53 9.13
N ARG A 40 6.65 -3.96 8.86
CA ARG A 40 5.56 -3.84 9.83
C ARG A 40 5.05 -5.22 10.26
N VAL A 41 4.83 -6.11 9.29
CA VAL A 41 4.41 -7.49 9.54
C VAL A 41 5.48 -8.25 10.34
N ALA A 42 6.76 -8.13 9.97
CA ALA A 42 7.85 -8.76 10.69
C ALA A 42 7.91 -8.31 12.16
N GLU A 43 7.68 -7.02 12.43
CA GLU A 43 7.65 -6.46 13.78
C GLU A 43 6.47 -6.99 14.61
N VAL A 44 5.29 -7.15 14.01
CA VAL A 44 4.14 -7.80 14.67
C VAL A 44 4.49 -9.22 15.09
N PHE A 45 5.07 -10.02 14.20
CA PHE A 45 5.47 -11.39 14.53
C PHE A 45 6.56 -11.44 15.60
N ALA A 46 7.55 -10.53 15.54
CA ALA A 46 8.61 -10.45 16.55
C ALA A 46 8.04 -10.10 17.94
N ALA A 47 7.13 -9.12 18.02
CA ALA A 47 6.48 -8.72 19.26
C ALA A 47 5.57 -9.82 19.82
N ALA A 48 4.79 -10.49 18.95
CA ALA A 48 3.95 -11.62 19.34
C ALA A 48 4.79 -12.79 19.86
N HIS A 49 5.90 -13.11 19.20
CA HIS A 49 6.81 -14.15 19.67
C HIS A 49 7.44 -13.78 21.02
N ALA A 50 7.84 -12.52 21.21
CA ALA A 50 8.37 -12.04 22.48
C ALA A 50 7.33 -12.18 23.61
N SER A 51 6.07 -11.86 23.33
CA SER A 51 4.95 -12.05 24.27
C SER A 51 4.78 -13.53 24.65
N LEU A 52 4.79 -14.44 23.66
CA LEU A 52 4.69 -15.88 23.93
C LEU A 52 5.90 -16.46 24.69
N ALA A 53 7.07 -15.86 24.53
CA ALA A 53 8.31 -16.31 25.14
C ALA A 53 8.61 -15.67 26.51
N ALA A 54 7.86 -14.64 26.91
CA ALA A 54 8.09 -13.93 28.15
C ALA A 54 7.87 -14.84 29.36
N ARG A 55 8.79 -14.73 30.33
CA ARG A 55 8.80 -15.58 31.54
C ARG A 55 8.42 -14.83 32.81
N ASP A 56 8.46 -13.50 32.75
CA ASP A 56 8.01 -12.62 33.82
C ASP A 56 7.00 -11.60 33.31
N LEU A 57 6.28 -11.01 34.27
CA LEU A 57 5.17 -10.11 33.98
C LEU A 57 5.65 -8.77 33.38
N ALA A 58 6.85 -8.30 33.72
CA ALA A 58 7.35 -7.04 33.19
C ALA A 58 7.70 -7.18 31.70
N ASP A 59 8.38 -8.26 31.34
CA ASP A 59 8.68 -8.62 29.95
C ASP A 59 7.41 -8.88 29.15
N GLN A 60 6.40 -9.53 29.75
CA GLN A 60 5.09 -9.75 29.12
C GLN A 60 4.41 -8.41 28.77
N ILE A 61 4.34 -7.48 29.73
CA ILE A 61 3.72 -6.16 29.53
C ILE A 61 4.45 -5.38 28.43
N ALA A 62 5.79 -5.39 28.45
CA ALA A 62 6.59 -4.69 27.45
C ALA A 62 6.38 -5.28 26.04
N ALA A 63 6.30 -6.61 25.93
CA ALA A 63 6.04 -7.30 24.66
C ALA A 63 4.62 -7.04 24.15
N ASP A 64 3.62 -7.02 25.04
CA ASP A 64 2.23 -6.75 24.68
C ASP A 64 2.00 -5.30 24.25
N ASP A 65 2.66 -4.33 24.90
CA ASP A 65 2.64 -2.93 24.48
C ASP A 65 3.31 -2.74 23.12
N ARG A 66 4.45 -3.41 22.90
CA ARG A 66 5.12 -3.44 21.60
C ARG A 66 4.24 -4.06 20.53
N LEU A 67 3.54 -5.16 20.84
CA LEU A 67 2.61 -5.81 19.91
C LEU A 67 1.44 -4.89 19.57
N ARG A 68 0.85 -4.20 20.56
CA ARG A 68 -0.22 -3.23 20.33
C ARG A 68 0.23 -2.09 19.43
N ALA A 69 1.44 -1.56 19.64
CA ALA A 69 2.02 -0.52 18.79
C ALA A 69 2.26 -1.01 17.35
N ALA A 70 2.79 -2.22 17.18
CA ALA A 70 3.03 -2.83 15.88
C ALA A 70 1.72 -3.04 15.09
N LEU A 71 0.67 -3.53 15.77
CA LEU A 71 -0.67 -3.68 15.17
C LEU A 71 -1.29 -2.32 14.80
N ALA A 72 -1.14 -1.30 15.63
CA ALA A 72 -1.61 0.05 15.32
C ALA A 72 -0.88 0.65 14.09
N ALA A 73 0.40 0.35 13.92
CA ALA A 73 1.17 0.75 12.74
C ALA A 73 0.73 0.05 11.44
N CYS A 74 0.02 -1.07 11.54
CA CYS A 74 -0.59 -1.78 10.41
C CYS A 74 -2.02 -1.29 10.09
N ALA A 75 -2.57 -0.35 10.86
CA ALA A 75 -3.89 0.18 10.57
C ALA A 75 -3.88 0.89 9.20
N PRO A 76 -4.90 0.65 8.34
CA PRO A 76 -4.98 1.33 7.06
C PRO A 76 -5.05 2.83 7.28
N THR A 77 -4.10 3.57 6.73
CA THR A 77 -4.08 5.04 6.76
C THR A 77 -5.10 5.67 5.82
N ASP A 78 -5.69 4.86 4.93
CA ASP A 78 -6.63 5.28 3.91
C ASP A 78 -8.07 4.96 4.35
N THR A 79 -8.66 5.88 5.11
CA THR A 79 -10.09 5.83 5.47
C THR A 79 -11.02 6.12 4.29
N ASP A 80 -10.51 6.66 3.18
CA ASP A 80 -11.35 7.09 2.05
C ASP A 80 -11.58 6.01 0.98
N HIS A 81 -10.56 5.22 0.61
CA HIS A 81 -10.73 4.17 -0.42
C HIS A 81 -11.61 2.99 0.01
N ASN A 82 -11.68 2.69 1.32
CA ASN A 82 -12.54 1.63 1.82
C ASN A 82 -14.02 2.04 1.88
N ARG A 83 -14.33 3.34 1.89
CA ARG A 83 -15.73 3.78 1.97
C ARG A 83 -16.45 3.61 0.63
N GLU A 84 -15.77 3.84 -0.49
CA GLU A 84 -16.37 3.70 -1.83
C GLU A 84 -16.72 2.24 -2.17
N ALA A 85 -15.90 1.27 -1.72
CA ALA A 85 -16.20 -0.15 -1.90
C ALA A 85 -17.35 -0.66 -1.00
N VAL A 86 -17.61 -0.01 0.14
CA VAL A 86 -18.63 -0.42 1.11
C VAL A 86 -19.96 0.29 0.85
N ASP A 87 -19.95 1.57 0.47
CA ASP A 87 -21.15 2.34 0.08
C ASP A 87 -21.69 1.91 -1.30
N GLY A 88 -20.85 1.34 -2.17
CA GLY A 88 -21.27 0.78 -3.47
C GLY A 88 -22.02 -0.57 -3.39
N LEU A 89 -22.12 -1.19 -2.22
CA LEU A 89 -22.77 -2.49 -2.04
C LEU A 89 -24.27 -2.40 -1.69
N CYS A 90 -24.84 -1.19 -1.58
CA CYS A 90 -26.22 -0.95 -1.14
C CYS A 90 -27.11 -0.33 -2.23
N VAL A 91 -27.02 -0.81 -3.48
CA VAL A 91 -28.05 -0.56 -4.49
C VAL A 91 -28.70 -1.89 -4.85
N GLU A 92 -29.60 -2.35 -3.99
CA GLU A 92 -30.70 -3.20 -4.47
C GLU A 92 -31.75 -2.26 -5.06
N GLU A 93 -31.62 -1.98 -6.36
CA GLU A 93 -32.73 -1.50 -7.18
C GLU A 93 -33.84 -2.55 -7.08
N ASN A 94 -34.84 -2.31 -6.22
CA ASN A 94 -36.15 -2.93 -6.35
C ASN A 94 -36.83 -2.32 -7.58
N ASP A 95 -36.38 -2.72 -8.76
CA ASP A 95 -37.19 -2.66 -9.96
C ASP A 95 -37.86 -4.03 -10.18
N ASP A 96 -39.16 -3.96 -10.47
CA ASP A 96 -40.07 -5.02 -10.89
C ASP A 96 -40.82 -5.83 -9.81
N ALA A 97 -41.97 -5.27 -9.38
CA ALA A 97 -43.22 -6.03 -9.40
C ALA A 97 -44.46 -5.12 -9.59
N ARG A 98 -44.69 -4.74 -10.85
CA ARG A 98 -45.99 -4.61 -11.56
C ARG A 98 -47.06 -3.61 -11.10
#